data_AF-A0A450ZQB7-F1
#
_entry.id   AF-A0A450ZQB7-F1
#
_cell.length_a   1.000
_cell.length_b   1.000
_cell.length_c   1.000
_cell.angle_alpha   90.00
_cell.angle_beta   90.00
_cell.angle_gamma   90.00
#
_symmetry.space_group_name_H-M   'P 1'
#
loop_
_entity.id
_entity.type
_entity.pdbx_description
1 polymer ?
#
loop_
_entity_poly.entity_id
_entity_poly.type
_entity_poly.pdbx_seq_one_letter_code
_entity_poly.pdbx_strand_id
1 'polypeptide(L)'
;MAAQAQAKLAQEKKDQLIEALVSGIKSKLRYAENTVDYDDGKLKLIGWSGRRAKTPLAPPGAVYDLESSDRGEAWIALEWKKPKDGGKVASYKIQRREEDSGTWVDGQAWPWN
;
A
#
# COMPACT_ATOMS: atom_id res chain seq x y z
N MET A 1 -23.71 35.11 -6.46
CA MET A 1 -22.87 34.82 -5.28
C MET A 1 -23.65 34.18 -4.13
N ALA A 2 -24.81 34.70 -3.70
CA ALA A 2 -25.59 34.11 -2.59
C ALA A 2 -26.09 32.67 -2.83
N ALA A 3 -26.56 32.35 -4.04
CA ALA A 3 -27.02 31.00 -4.39
C ALA A 3 -25.90 29.94 -4.35
N GLN A 4 -24.68 30.32 -4.75
CA GLN A 4 -23.51 29.43 -4.68
C GLN A 4 -23.09 29.17 -3.22
N ALA A 5 -23.19 30.18 -2.35
CA ALA A 5 -22.91 30.01 -0.92
C ALA A 5 -23.92 29.07 -0.24
N GLN A 6 -25.21 29.21 -0.55
CA GLN A 6 -26.25 28.30 -0.04
C GLN A 6 -26.07 26.87 -0.53
N ALA A 7 -25.71 26.68 -1.80
CA ALA A 7 -25.42 25.36 -2.36
C ALA A 7 -24.23 24.69 -1.64
N LYS A 8 -23.16 25.45 -1.37
CA LYS A 8 -21.99 24.94 -0.64
C LYS A 8 -22.33 24.49 0.78
N LEU A 9 -23.08 25.31 1.53
CA LEU A 9 -23.53 24.96 2.88
C LEU A 9 -24.44 23.72 2.89
N ALA A 10 -25.30 23.56 1.88
CA ALA A 10 -26.14 22.37 1.74
C ALA A 10 -25.32 21.10 1.48
N GLN A 11 -24.21 21.22 0.74
CA GLN A 11 -23.31 20.10 0.49
C GLN A 11 -22.52 19.71 1.74
N GLU A 12 -21.96 20.69 2.46
CA GLU A 12 -21.26 20.44 3.73
C GLU A 12 -22.16 19.74 4.77
N LYS A 13 -23.43 20.14 4.86
CA LYS A 13 -24.41 19.45 5.73
C LYS A 13 -24.66 18.00 5.30
N LYS A 14 -24.77 17.75 3.99
CA LYS A 14 -24.93 16.38 3.47
C LYS A 14 -23.70 15.54 3.78
N ASP A 15 -22.51 16.09 3.58
CA ASP A 15 -21.25 15.40 3.85
C ASP A 15 -21.13 15.04 5.34
N GLN A 16 -21.46 15.96 6.25
CA GLN A 16 -21.51 15.69 7.70
C GLN A 16 -22.51 14.58 8.06
N LEU A 17 -23.70 14.57 7.46
CA LEU A 17 -24.69 13.51 7.69
C LEU A 17 -24.22 12.16 7.16
N ILE A 18 -23.56 12.15 5.99
CA ILE A 18 -22.96 10.95 5.41
C ILE A 18 -21.87 10.41 6.34
N GLU A 19 -20.98 11.27 6.85
CA GLU A 19 -19.94 10.87 7.79
C GLU A 19 -20.52 10.29 9.09
N ALA A 20 -21.54 10.94 9.66
CA ALA A 20 -22.22 10.45 10.85
C ALA A 20 -22.87 9.08 10.61
N LEU A 21 -23.53 8.88 9.46
CA LEU A 21 -24.13 7.61 9.08
C LEU A 21 -23.07 6.52 8.91
N VAL A 22 -21.99 6.80 8.19
CA VAL A 22 -20.87 5.88 7.98
C VAL A 22 -20.24 5.48 9.32
N SER A 23 -20.06 6.43 10.23
CA SER A 23 -19.55 6.18 11.58
C SER A 23 -20.47 5.24 12.37
N GLY A 24 -21.77 5.48 12.34
CA GLY A 24 -22.77 4.62 12.99
C GLY A 24 -22.78 3.19 12.44
N ILE A 25 -22.69 3.03 11.12
CA ILE A 25 -22.61 1.71 10.47
C ILE A 25 -21.34 0.98 10.89
N LYS A 26 -20.17 1.65 10.86
CA LYS A 26 -18.89 1.06 11.30
C LYS A 26 -18.93 0.59 12.75
N SER A 27 -19.57 1.37 13.63
CA SER A 27 -19.71 1.00 15.05
C SER A 27 -20.54 -0.28 15.21
N LYS A 28 -21.69 -0.36 14.51
CA LYS A 28 -22.54 -1.57 14.52
C LYS A 28 -21.82 -2.80 13.97
N LEU A 29 -21.09 -2.63 12.86
CA LEU A 29 -20.28 -3.70 12.27
C LEU A 29 -19.26 -4.25 13.28
N ARG A 30 -18.52 -3.35 13.93
CA ARG A 30 -17.50 -3.71 14.92
C ARG A 30 -18.07 -4.40 16.15
N TYR A 31 -19.26 -3.99 16.58
CA TYR A 31 -19.96 -4.63 17.70
C TYR A 31 -20.29 -6.09 17.38
N ALA A 32 -20.89 -6.39 16.22
CA ALA A 32 -21.19 -7.78 15.90
C ALA A 32 -19.92 -8.60 15.64
N GLU A 33 -18.92 -8.06 14.94
CA GLU A 33 -17.61 -8.70 14.75
C GLU A 33 -17.01 -9.15 16.09
N ASN A 34 -16.94 -8.24 17.08
CA ASN A 34 -16.40 -8.56 18.40
C ASN A 34 -17.28 -9.52 19.21
N THR A 35 -18.61 -9.44 19.06
CA THR A 35 -19.55 -10.30 19.81
C THR A 35 -19.41 -11.78 19.45
N VAL A 36 -19.05 -12.05 18.19
CA VAL A 36 -18.87 -13.42 17.69
C VAL A 36 -17.41 -13.84 17.58
N ASP A 37 -16.47 -13.05 18.11
CA ASP A 37 -15.03 -13.26 17.99
C ASP A 37 -14.57 -13.48 16.54
N TYR A 38 -15.10 -12.67 15.62
CA TYR A 38 -14.82 -12.73 14.17
C TYR A 38 -15.17 -14.07 13.48
N ASP A 39 -15.98 -14.92 14.12
CA ASP A 39 -16.49 -16.16 13.55
C ASP A 39 -17.38 -15.87 12.32
N ASP A 40 -16.86 -16.19 11.13
CA ASP A 40 -17.54 -15.98 9.85
C ASP A 40 -18.86 -16.76 9.73
N GLY A 41 -18.95 -17.94 10.36
CA GLY A 41 -20.17 -18.75 10.37
C GLY A 41 -21.30 -18.05 11.12
N LYS A 42 -21.00 -17.47 12.29
CA LYS A 42 -21.96 -16.69 13.07
C LYS A 42 -22.33 -15.36 12.41
N LEU A 43 -21.38 -14.68 11.75
CA LEU A 43 -21.68 -13.47 10.98
C LEU A 43 -22.64 -13.75 9.81
N LYS A 44 -22.49 -14.89 9.13
CA LYS A 44 -23.40 -15.29 8.03
C LYS A 44 -24.86 -15.44 8.45
N LEU A 45 -25.14 -15.84 9.70
CA LEU A 45 -26.51 -15.98 10.19
C LEU A 45 -27.30 -14.66 10.21
N ILE A 46 -26.60 -13.52 10.32
CA ILE A 46 -27.19 -12.19 10.29
C ILE A 46 -27.01 -11.49 8.93
N GLY A 47 -26.65 -12.25 7.90
CA GLY A 47 -26.40 -11.75 6.54
C GLY A 47 -25.10 -10.96 6.42
N TRP A 48 -24.18 -11.08 7.39
CA TRP A 48 -22.88 -10.44 7.37
C TRP A 48 -21.81 -11.45 6.97
N SER A 49 -20.61 -10.99 6.64
CA SER A 49 -19.46 -11.86 6.39
C SER A 49 -18.26 -11.35 7.16
N GLY A 50 -17.36 -12.26 7.50
CA GLY A 50 -16.06 -11.93 8.04
C GLY A 50 -15.27 -11.04 7.08
N ARG A 51 -14.16 -10.49 7.58
CA ARG A 51 -13.30 -9.64 6.76
C ARG A 51 -12.81 -10.39 5.53
N ARG A 52 -12.85 -9.71 4.38
CA ARG A 52 -12.21 -10.21 3.17
C ARG A 52 -10.76 -10.57 3.47
N ALA A 53 -10.35 -11.78 3.10
CA ALA A 53 -8.96 -12.18 3.20
C ALA A 53 -8.07 -11.15 2.48
N LYS A 54 -6.88 -10.90 3.04
CA LYS A 54 -5.89 -10.05 2.38
C LYS A 54 -5.53 -10.71 1.05
N THR A 55 -5.79 -10.02 -0.06
CA THR A 55 -5.28 -10.46 -1.36
C THR A 55 -3.75 -10.27 -1.32
N PRO A 56 -2.95 -11.35 -1.44
CA PRO A 56 -1.52 -11.19 -1.54
C PRO A 56 -1.19 -10.39 -2.79
N LEU A 57 -0.30 -9.40 -2.65
CA LEU A 57 0.21 -8.68 -3.80
C LEU A 57 1.06 -9.65 -4.62
N ALA A 58 0.89 -9.65 -5.95
CA ALA A 58 1.79 -10.38 -6.82
C ALA A 58 3.23 -9.90 -6.60
N PRO A 59 4.23 -10.79 -6.58
CA PRO A 59 5.62 -10.36 -6.51
C PRO A 59 5.93 -9.46 -7.72
N PRO A 60 6.68 -8.35 -7.54
CA PRO A 60 7.16 -7.58 -8.67
C PRO A 60 8.06 -8.44 -9.56
N GLY A 61 8.06 -8.18 -10.86
CA GLY A 61 8.97 -8.86 -11.78
C GLY A 61 10.42 -8.41 -11.63
N ALA A 62 11.29 -8.99 -12.45
CA ALA A 62 12.68 -8.58 -12.54
C ALA A 62 12.81 -7.19 -13.18
N VAL A 63 13.71 -6.36 -12.63
CA VAL A 63 14.16 -5.15 -13.31
C VAL A 63 14.88 -5.51 -14.61
N TYR A 64 14.89 -4.60 -15.57
CA TYR A 64 15.60 -4.80 -16.83
C TYR A 64 16.55 -3.63 -17.10
N ASP A 65 17.49 -3.84 -18.01
CA ASP A 65 18.55 -2.88 -18.37
C ASP A 65 19.32 -2.39 -17.13
N LEU A 66 19.75 -3.31 -16.24
CA LEU A 66 20.61 -2.97 -15.11
C LEU A 66 22.03 -2.71 -15.63
N GLU A 67 22.45 -1.45 -15.58
CA GLU A 67 23.73 -0.98 -16.09
C GLU A 67 24.47 -0.14 -15.05
N SER A 68 25.81 -0.16 -15.10
CA SER A 68 26.66 0.72 -14.31
C SER A 68 27.07 1.93 -15.16
N SER A 69 26.32 3.03 -15.07
CA SER A 69 26.54 4.19 -15.92
C SER A 69 27.83 4.94 -15.60
N ASP A 70 28.25 4.95 -14.34
CA ASP A 70 29.50 5.56 -13.90
C ASP A 70 30.05 4.89 -12.63
N ARG A 71 31.35 5.05 -12.36
CA ARG A 71 32.02 4.47 -11.19
C ARG A 71 33.22 5.31 -10.75
N GLY A 72 33.35 5.49 -9.45
CA GLY A 72 34.52 6.08 -8.80
C GLY A 72 35.22 5.08 -7.88
N GLU A 73 36.23 5.56 -7.15
CA GLU A 73 37.06 4.73 -6.26
C GLU A 73 36.25 4.10 -5.10
N ALA A 74 35.17 4.74 -4.65
CA ALA A 74 34.35 4.29 -3.53
C ALA A 74 32.84 4.21 -3.83
N TRP A 75 32.43 4.38 -5.09
CA TRP A 75 31.02 4.41 -5.47
C TRP A 75 30.79 3.89 -6.89
N ILE A 76 29.57 3.39 -7.14
CA ILE A 76 29.11 2.95 -8.46
C ILE A 76 27.70 3.51 -8.66
N ALA A 77 27.47 4.16 -9.79
CA ALA A 77 26.13 4.54 -10.22
C ALA A 77 25.48 3.36 -10.92
N LEU A 78 24.24 3.06 -10.53
CA LEU A 78 23.44 1.99 -11.12
C LEU A 78 22.17 2.60 -11.71
N GLU A 79 21.90 2.25 -12.96
CA GLU A 79 20.67 2.61 -13.66
C GLU A 79 19.92 1.33 -14.02
N TRP A 80 18.60 1.35 -13.87
CA TRP A 80 17.74 0.23 -14.24
C TRP A 80 16.34 0.73 -14.59
N LYS A 81 15.60 -0.10 -15.32
CA LYS A 81 14.20 0.15 -15.63
C LYS A 81 13.28 -0.73 -14.79
N LYS A 82 12.12 -0.17 -14.43
CA LYS A 82 11.07 -0.85 -13.65
C LYS A 82 10.63 -2.13 -14.36
N PRO A 83 10.26 -3.22 -13.67
CA PRO A 83 9.77 -4.45 -14.30
C PRO A 83 8.60 -4.21 -15.27
N LYS A 84 8.55 -4.97 -16.38
CA LYS A 84 7.41 -4.97 -17.31
C LYS A 84 6.25 -5.83 -16.80
N ASP A 85 6.59 -6.91 -16.10
CA ASP A 85 5.67 -7.94 -15.64
C ASP A 85 5.68 -8.06 -14.11
N GLY A 86 4.64 -8.71 -13.57
CA GLY A 86 4.49 -8.93 -12.12
C GLY A 86 3.67 -7.86 -11.40
N GLY A 87 3.76 -7.85 -10.08
CA GLY A 87 3.04 -6.90 -9.23
C GLY A 87 3.67 -5.52 -9.15
N LYS A 88 2.95 -4.59 -8.51
CA LYS A 88 3.40 -3.21 -8.31
C LYS A 88 4.66 -3.17 -7.45
N VAL A 89 5.72 -2.53 -7.95
CA VAL A 89 6.95 -2.28 -7.19
C VAL A 89 6.68 -1.27 -6.06
N ALA A 90 7.09 -1.63 -4.84
CA ALA A 90 7.02 -0.74 -3.67
C ALA A 90 8.35 0.00 -3.43
N SER A 91 9.48 -0.69 -3.54
CA SER A 91 10.83 -0.15 -3.37
C SER A 91 11.85 -1.04 -4.08
N TYR A 92 13.08 -0.53 -4.23
CA TYR A 92 14.22 -1.30 -4.70
C TYR A 92 15.21 -1.49 -3.55
N LYS A 93 15.78 -2.69 -3.45
CA LYS A 93 16.86 -3.02 -2.52
C LYS A 93 18.11 -3.34 -3.33
N ILE A 94 19.18 -2.60 -3.09
CA ILE A 94 20.47 -2.80 -3.76
C ILE A 94 21.35 -3.60 -2.80
N GLN A 95 21.96 -4.67 -3.30
CA GLN A 95 22.91 -5.48 -2.55
C GLN A 95 24.19 -5.63 -3.36
N ARG A 96 25.33 -5.67 -2.67
CA ARG A 96 26.64 -5.93 -3.25
C ARG A 96 27.21 -7.22 -2.67
N ARG A 97 28.05 -7.89 -3.43
CA ARG A 97 28.75 -9.11 -3.02
C ARG A 97 30.16 -9.08 -3.58
N GLU A 98 31.13 -9.38 -2.74
CA GLU A 98 32.51 -9.65 -3.18
C GLU A 98 32.57 -11.07 -3.74
N GLU A 99 33.37 -11.27 -4.80
CA GLU A 99 33.43 -12.53 -5.56
C GLU A 99 33.72 -13.73 -4.64
N ASP A 100 34.64 -13.54 -3.69
CA ASP A 100 35.08 -14.56 -2.73
C ASP A 100 34.13 -14.74 -1.52
N SER A 101 33.21 -13.80 -1.31
CA SER A 101 32.21 -13.87 -0.24
C SER A 101 30.98 -14.63 -0.72
N GLY A 102 30.45 -15.57 0.06
CA GLY A 102 29.14 -16.18 -0.21
C GLY A 102 27.95 -15.28 0.16
N THR A 103 28.20 -14.10 0.71
CA THR A 103 27.19 -13.29 1.40
C THR A 103 26.94 -11.98 0.67
N TRP A 104 25.67 -11.69 0.41
CA TRP A 104 25.22 -10.39 -0.08
C TRP A 104 25.09 -9.41 1.08
N VAL A 105 25.65 -8.22 0.91
CA VAL A 105 25.60 -7.12 1.88
C VAL A 105 24.77 -5.99 1.31
N ASP A 106 23.93 -5.37 2.14
CA ASP A 106 23.07 -4.27 1.72
C ASP A 106 23.93 -3.06 1.31
N GLY A 107 23.65 -2.52 0.12
CA GLY A 107 24.30 -1.32 -0.37
C GLY A 107 23.76 -0.09 0.37
N GLN A 108 24.66 0.79 0.80
CA GLN A 108 24.26 2.09 1.33
C GLN A 108 23.91 3.00 0.14
N ALA A 109 22.61 3.25 -0.05
CA ALA A 109 22.17 4.28 -0.98
C ALA A 109 22.60 5.65 -0.41
N TRP A 110 23.58 6.29 -1.06
CA TRP A 110 23.87 7.70 -0.78
C TRP A 110 22.71 8.55 -1.30
N PRO A 111 22.25 9.55 -0.54
CA PRO A 111 21.14 10.40 -0.98
C PRO A 111 21.59 11.19 -2.21
N TRP A 112 20.97 10.90 -3.35
CA TRP A 112 20.93 11.83 -4.47
C TRP A 112 19.80 12.83 -4.16
N ASN A 113 20.17 14.09 -3.94
CA ASN A 113 19.24 15.23 -3.91
C ASN A 113 18.84 15.61 -5.33
#